data_AF-A0A932DV12-F1
#
_entry.id   AF-A0A932DV12-F1
#
_cell.length_a   1.000
_cell.length_b   1.000
_cell.length_c   1.000
_cell.angle_alpha   90.00
_cell.angle_beta   90.00
_cell.angle_gamma   90.00
#
_symmetry.space_group_name_H-M   'P 1'
#
loop_
_entity.id
_entity.type
_entity.pdbx_description
1 polymer ?
#
loop_
_entity_poly.entity_id
_entity_poly.type
_entity_poly.pdbx_seq_one_letter_code
_entity_poly.pdbx_strand_id
1 'polypeptide(L)'
;MAGDAARESSNQRRLTLAVSPSGGLRLLESPDASPLDPRPAEAIAAAFACGPAAGLFHLGAVEVSTPLPPALGFFRDFARLFVTRLCGIGDIEERRAQVDV
;
A
#
# COMPACT_ATOMS: atom_id res chain seq x y z
N MET A 1 -17.75 4.86 28.99
CA MET A 1 -16.66 5.15 28.04
C MET A 1 -15.65 3.99 27.86
N ALA A 2 -15.89 2.78 28.42
CA ALA A 2 -14.95 1.63 28.31
C ALA A 2 -15.39 0.52 27.34
N GLY A 3 -16.57 0.65 26.72
CA GLY A 3 -17.17 -0.40 25.86
C GLY A 3 -16.89 -0.28 24.36
N ASP A 4 -16.29 0.83 23.91
CA ASP A 4 -16.02 1.11 22.49
C ASP A 4 -14.64 0.57 22.07
N ALA A 5 -13.61 0.81 22.90
CA ALA A 5 -12.23 0.35 22.65
C ALA A 5 -12.08 -1.18 22.53
N ALA A 6 -12.95 -1.96 23.19
CA ALA A 6 -12.94 -3.42 23.12
C ALA A 6 -13.57 -3.99 21.83
N ARG A 7 -14.46 -3.23 21.17
CA ARG A 7 -15.10 -3.61 19.90
C ARG A 7 -14.29 -3.13 18.70
N GLU A 8 -13.64 -1.96 18.83
CA GLU A 8 -12.71 -1.43 17.82
C GLU A 8 -11.52 -2.37 17.56
N SER A 9 -11.06 -3.06 18.61
CA SER A 9 -9.92 -4.00 18.55
C SER A 9 -10.21 -5.25 17.71
N SER A 10 -11.48 -5.59 17.42
CA SER A 10 -11.82 -6.82 16.69
C SER A 10 -11.72 -6.70 15.16
N ASN A 11 -11.55 -5.48 14.62
CA ASN A 11 -11.51 -5.24 13.17
C ASN A 11 -10.15 -4.72 12.68
N GLN A 12 -9.19 -4.49 13.57
CA GLN A 12 -7.85 -4.05 13.16
C GLN A 12 -7.08 -5.20 12.52
N ARG A 13 -6.71 -5.00 11.25
CA ARG A 13 -5.92 -5.96 10.48
C ARG A 13 -4.44 -5.70 10.72
N ARG A 14 -3.62 -6.72 10.54
CA ARG A 14 -2.17 -6.62 10.74
C ARG A 14 -1.48 -6.94 9.43
N LEU A 15 -1.35 -5.91 8.61
CA LEU A 15 -0.85 -6.03 7.26
C LEU A 15 0.64 -5.67 7.18
N THR A 16 1.36 -6.42 6.37
CA THR A 16 2.75 -6.13 5.99
C THR A 16 2.97 -6.38 4.50
N LEU A 17 4.09 -5.88 3.99
CA LEU A 17 4.54 -6.11 2.63
C LEU A 17 5.85 -6.90 2.63
N ALA A 18 5.91 -7.91 1.78
CA ALA A 18 7.11 -8.73 1.57
C ALA A 18 7.49 -8.73 0.08
N VAL A 19 8.80 -8.75 -0.17
CA VAL A 19 9.37 -8.89 -1.51
C VAL A 19 9.94 -10.31 -1.62
N SER A 20 9.51 -11.06 -2.63
CA SER A 20 10.08 -12.38 -2.92
C SER A 20 11.51 -12.24 -3.45
N PRO A 21 12.33 -13.30 -3.41
CA PRO A 21 13.66 -13.29 -4.05
C PRO A 21 13.63 -12.97 -5.54
N SER A 22 12.52 -13.29 -6.23
CA SER A 22 12.28 -12.93 -7.63
C SER A 22 11.84 -11.46 -7.84
N GLY A 23 11.76 -10.66 -6.77
CA GLY A 23 11.36 -9.25 -6.80
C GLY A 23 9.85 -9.00 -6.74
N GLY A 24 9.03 -10.03 -6.54
CA GLY A 24 7.58 -9.91 -6.47
C GLY A 24 7.12 -9.35 -5.13
N LEU A 25 6.35 -8.25 -5.17
CA LEU A 25 5.77 -7.65 -3.96
C LEU A 25 4.43 -8.32 -3.60
N ARG A 26 4.22 -8.63 -2.32
CA ARG A 26 2.99 -9.25 -1.81
C ARG A 26 2.53 -8.60 -0.50
N LEU A 27 1.24 -8.32 -0.42
CA LEU A 27 0.56 -7.95 0.82
C LEU A 27 0.23 -9.22 1.61
N LEU A 28 0.55 -9.22 2.91
CA LEU A 28 0.39 -10.37 3.79
C LEU A 28 -0.29 -9.94 5.09
N GLU A 29 -1.10 -10.83 5.67
CA GLU A 29 -1.42 -10.76 7.10
C GLU A 29 -0.22 -11.28 7.90
N SER A 30 0.15 -10.57 8.95
CA SER A 30 1.27 -10.94 9.83
C SER A 30 0.93 -10.59 11.27
N PRO A 31 0.99 -11.54 12.21
CA PRO A 31 0.74 -11.25 13.63
C PRO A 31 1.76 -10.26 14.22
N ASP A 32 2.96 -10.20 13.63
CA ASP A 32 4.06 -9.34 14.06
C ASP A 32 3.93 -7.89 13.56
N ALA A 33 3.02 -7.63 12.61
CA ALA A 33 2.76 -6.28 12.14
C ALA A 33 1.94 -5.49 13.17
N SER A 34 2.19 -4.18 13.22
CA SER A 34 1.36 -3.27 14.02
C SER A 34 -0.08 -3.28 13.51
N PRO A 35 -1.07 -3.14 14.40
CA PRO A 35 -2.46 -3.04 14.00
C PRO A 35 -2.66 -1.81 13.11
N LEU A 36 -3.47 -1.99 12.08
CA LEU A 36 -3.90 -0.95 11.15
C LEU A 36 -5.41 -0.80 11.25
N ASP A 37 -5.87 0.44 11.20
CA ASP A 37 -7.29 0.75 11.23
C ASP A 37 -8.05 0.03 10.09
N PRO A 38 -9.29 -0.40 10.34
CA PRO A 38 -10.01 -1.27 9.40
C PRO A 38 -10.18 -0.63 8.01
N ARG A 39 -10.50 0.67 7.97
CA ARG A 39 -10.78 1.40 6.73
C ARG A 39 -9.58 1.47 5.78
N PRO A 40 -8.39 1.96 6.18
CA PRO A 40 -7.22 1.90 5.31
C PRO A 40 -6.79 0.46 5.03
N ALA A 41 -6.96 -0.48 5.97
CA ALA A 41 -6.62 -1.88 5.74
C ALA A 41 -7.46 -2.53 4.61
N GLU A 42 -8.76 -2.26 4.57
CA GLU A 42 -9.66 -2.73 3.51
C GLU A 42 -9.32 -2.09 2.15
N ALA A 43 -9.10 -0.77 2.13
CA ALA A 43 -8.75 -0.05 0.90
C ALA A 43 -7.41 -0.55 0.31
N ILE A 44 -6.40 -0.71 1.16
CA ILE A 44 -5.09 -1.25 0.77
C ILE A 44 -5.24 -2.68 0.26
N ALA A 45 -5.97 -3.55 0.97
CA ALA A 45 -6.18 -4.92 0.53
C ALA A 45 -6.90 -5.02 -0.82
N ALA A 46 -7.92 -4.17 -1.04
CA ALA A 46 -8.63 -4.10 -2.30
C ALA A 46 -7.71 -3.65 -3.45
N ALA A 47 -6.86 -2.64 -3.23
CA ALA A 47 -5.89 -2.20 -4.22
C ALA A 47 -4.86 -3.30 -4.58
N PHE A 48 -4.35 -4.02 -3.57
CA PHE A 48 -3.44 -5.15 -3.80
C PHE A 48 -4.10 -6.37 -4.45
N ALA A 49 -5.43 -6.54 -4.31
CA ALA A 49 -6.19 -7.56 -5.05
C ALA A 49 -6.21 -7.28 -6.56
N CYS A 50 -6.09 -6.01 -6.98
CA CYS A 50 -5.90 -5.62 -8.38
C CYS A 50 -4.45 -5.81 -8.87
N GLY A 51 -3.53 -6.19 -7.98
CA GLY A 51 -2.12 -6.45 -8.29
C GLY A 51 -1.14 -5.57 -7.51
N PRO A 52 0.16 -5.94 -7.46
CA PRO A 52 1.16 -5.24 -6.66
C PRO A 52 1.40 -3.79 -7.10
N ALA A 53 1.34 -3.51 -8.41
CA ALA A 53 1.49 -2.16 -8.94
C ALA A 53 0.33 -1.24 -8.51
N ALA A 54 -0.91 -1.74 -8.58
CA ALA A 54 -2.09 -1.00 -8.13
C ALA A 54 -2.03 -0.74 -6.61
N GLY A 55 -1.61 -1.73 -5.83
CA GLY A 55 -1.39 -1.58 -4.39
C GLY A 55 -0.33 -0.52 -4.04
N LEU A 56 0.83 -0.54 -4.70
CA LEU A 56 1.86 0.49 -4.52
C LEU A 56 1.35 1.88 -4.94
N PHE A 57 0.67 1.98 -6.07
CA PHE A 57 0.10 3.25 -6.53
C PHE A 57 -0.90 3.81 -5.49
N HIS A 58 -1.80 2.97 -4.97
CA HIS A 58 -2.73 3.37 -3.91
C HIS A 58 -2.01 3.88 -2.67
N LEU A 59 -0.98 3.17 -2.20
CA LEU A 59 -0.17 3.66 -1.08
C LEU A 59 0.44 5.03 -1.39
N GLY A 60 1.17 5.15 -2.49
CA GLY A 60 1.92 6.37 -2.82
C GLY A 60 1.06 7.58 -3.20
N ALA A 61 -0.16 7.37 -3.70
CA ALA A 61 -1.02 8.43 -4.21
C ALA A 61 -2.24 8.73 -3.33
N VAL A 62 -2.74 7.75 -2.57
CA VAL A 62 -3.98 7.88 -1.77
C VAL A 62 -3.68 7.95 -0.28
N GLU A 63 -2.81 7.07 0.24
CA GLU A 63 -2.53 6.96 1.68
C GLU A 63 -1.44 7.93 2.19
N VAL A 64 -1.20 9.03 1.47
CA VAL A 64 -0.04 9.94 1.66
C VAL A 64 0.08 10.50 3.07
N SER A 65 -1.05 10.77 3.72
CA SER A 65 -1.12 11.31 5.09
C SER A 65 -1.68 10.32 6.10
N THR A 66 -1.94 9.08 5.67
CA THR A 66 -2.49 8.05 6.55
C THR A 66 -1.40 7.55 7.50
N PRO A 67 -1.69 7.45 8.81
CA PRO A 67 -0.79 6.80 9.75
C PRO A 67 -0.77 5.30 9.45
N LEU A 68 0.35 4.82 8.90
CA LEU A 68 0.54 3.43 8.51
C LEU A 68 1.58 2.74 9.40
N PRO A 69 1.44 1.43 9.65
CA PRO A 69 2.50 0.60 10.20
C PRO A 69 3.82 0.77 9.43
N PRO A 70 4.99 0.63 10.08
CA PRO A 70 6.28 0.98 9.48
C PRO A 70 6.56 0.35 8.11
N ALA A 71 6.24 -0.92 7.91
CA ALA A 71 6.44 -1.60 6.63
C ALA A 71 5.60 -0.96 5.50
N LEU A 72 4.31 -0.72 5.75
CA LEU A 72 3.43 -0.05 4.79
C LEU A 72 3.83 1.40 4.55
N GLY A 73 4.26 2.11 5.61
CA GLY A 73 4.78 3.48 5.52
C GLY A 73 6.02 3.58 4.63
N PHE A 74 6.97 2.65 4.76
CA PHE A 74 8.15 2.59 3.89
C PHE A 74 7.75 2.45 2.41
N PHE A 75 6.88 1.50 2.08
CA PHE A 75 6.44 1.29 0.70
C PHE A 75 5.57 2.43 0.16
N ARG A 76 4.78 3.09 1.02
CA ARG A 76 4.07 4.32 0.67
C ARG A 76 5.05 5.42 0.25
N ASP A 77 6.09 5.66 1.04
CA ASP A 77 7.06 6.72 0.76
C ASP A 77 7.87 6.41 -0.50
N PHE A 78 8.27 5.13 -0.68
CA PHE A 78 8.86 4.65 -1.92
C PHE A 78 7.93 4.88 -3.13
N ALA A 79 6.67 4.47 -3.03
CA ALA A 79 5.71 4.60 -4.11
C ALA A 79 5.40 6.07 -4.42
N ARG A 80 5.33 6.94 -3.41
CA ARG A 80 5.15 8.39 -3.59
C ARG A 80 6.30 8.98 -4.39
N LEU A 81 7.54 8.61 -4.09
CA LEU A 81 8.72 9.03 -4.86
C LEU A 81 8.67 8.52 -6.31
N PHE A 82 8.21 7.29 -6.52
CA PHE A 82 8.02 6.72 -7.85
C PHE A 82 6.94 7.48 -8.63
N VAL A 83 5.73 7.61 -8.08
CA VAL A 83 4.59 8.32 -8.71
C VAL A 83 4.95 9.77 -9.02
N THR A 84 5.63 10.46 -8.10
CA THR A 84 6.06 11.85 -8.33
C THR A 84 7.00 11.95 -9.53
N ARG A 85 7.97 11.04 -9.66
CA ARG A 85 8.87 11.00 -10.82
C ARG A 85 8.13 10.62 -12.09
N LEU A 86 7.24 9.63 -12.01
CA LEU A 86 6.42 9.16 -13.12
C LEU A 86 5.57 10.30 -13.70
N CYS A 87 4.88 11.06 -12.86
CA CYS A 87 4.08 12.21 -13.27
C CYS A 87 4.92 13.36 -13.83
N GLY A 88 6.22 13.43 -13.50
CA GLY A 88 7.15 14.39 -14.08
C GLY A 88 7.66 14.01 -15.48
N ILE A 89 7.35 12.80 -15.96
CA ILE A 89 7.71 12.37 -17.31
C ILE A 89 6.65 12.92 -18.28
N GLY A 90 7.05 13.86 -19.13
CA GLY A 90 6.21 14.33 -20.23
C GLY A 90 5.84 13.21 -21.19
N ASP A 91 4.63 13.31 -21.75
CA ASP A 91 4.09 12.43 -22.79
C ASP A 91 4.17 10.93 -22.44
N ILE A 92 4.03 10.60 -21.14
CA ILE A 92 4.27 9.24 -20.66
C ILE A 92 3.31 8.20 -21.26
N GLU A 93 2.05 8.54 -21.46
CA GLU A 93 1.08 7.63 -22.09
C GLU A 93 1.39 7.43 -23.58
N GLU A 94 1.89 8.45 -24.28
CA GLU A 94 2.30 8.33 -25.68
C GLU A 94 3.54 7.42 -25.80
N ARG A 95 4.40 7.44 -24.79
CA ARG A 95 5.58 6.58 -24.68
C ARG A 95 5.27 5.17 -24.19
N ARG A 96 4.06 4.89 -23.70
CA ARG A 96 3.67 3.56 -23.22
C ARG A 96 3.79 2.49 -24.31
N ALA A 97 3.54 2.86 -25.57
CA ALA A 97 3.70 1.97 -26.71
C ALA A 97 5.15 1.53 -26.98
N GLN A 98 6.14 2.18 -26.35
CA GLN A 98 7.57 1.90 -26.53
C GLN A 98 8.15 1.04 -25.40
N VAL A 99 7.34 0.74 -24.37
CA VAL A 99 7.75 -0.11 -23.25
C VAL A 99 7.34 -1.55 -23.57
N ASP A 100 8.28 -2.35 -24.06
CA ASP A 100 8.12 -3.81 -24.07
C ASP A 100 8.22 -4.32 -22.63
N VAL A 101 7.26 -5.16 -22.22
CA VAL A 101 7.22 -5.87 -20.93
C VAL A 101 7.34 -7.36 -21.17
#